data_AF-A0A4P6KDK7-F1
#
_entry.id   AF-A0A4P6KDK7-F1
#
_cell.length_a   1.000
_cell.length_b   1.000
_cell.length_c   1.000
_cell.angle_alpha   90.00
_cell.angle_beta   90.00
_cell.angle_gamma   90.00
#
_symmetry.space_group_name_H-M   'P 1'
#
loop_
_entity.id
_entity.type
_entity.pdbx_description
1 polymer ?
#
loop_
_entity_poly.entity_id
_entity_poly.type
_entity_poly.pdbx_seq_one_letter_code
_entity_poly.pdbx_strand_id
1 'polypeptide(L)'
;MSSQDSLTEAMYHFRKRKPLVDGDVVSRKRLLIEESLNDIIDSFKGDVDFPGTDEHDRHVHAAAVGCQAKYLLTDDNGFGDIEPDELPYEVHTADSFFSLIAENAPSLIDAVIVRQVKYFTERGSRLTLVEGLTAAGCSTFATCVQQHVERMALGESTHDIATRLTPAASH
;
A
#
# COMPACT_ATOMS: atom_id res chain seq x y z
N MET A 1 -2.94 3.10 10.62
CA MET A 1 -1.97 3.31 11.72
C MET A 1 -0.70 2.58 11.35
N SER A 2 0.47 3.17 11.58
CA SER A 2 1.79 2.55 11.35
C SER A 2 2.58 2.53 12.66
N SER A 3 3.75 1.89 12.70
CA SER A 3 4.63 1.89 13.87
C SER A 3 5.91 2.68 13.61
N GLN A 4 6.51 3.21 14.67
CA GLN A 4 7.82 3.87 14.60
C GLN A 4 8.92 2.91 14.10
N ASP A 5 8.80 1.62 14.41
CA ASP A 5 9.72 0.58 13.95
C ASP A 5 9.64 0.39 12.44
N SER A 6 8.42 0.26 11.90
CA SER A 6 8.18 0.16 10.45
C SER A 6 8.69 1.39 9.69
N LEU A 7 8.52 2.60 10.25
CA LEU A 7 9.07 3.82 9.65
C LEU A 7 10.62 3.81 9.67
N THR A 8 11.21 3.39 10.79
CA THR A 8 12.66 3.31 10.96
C THR A 8 13.26 2.31 9.97
N GLU A 9 12.65 1.14 9.84
CA GLU A 9 13.02 0.11 8.88
C GLU A 9 12.90 0.61 7.43
N ALA A 10 11.78 1.22 7.06
CA ALA A 10 11.59 1.78 5.72
C ALA A 10 12.68 2.81 5.37
N MET A 11 13.04 3.69 6.31
CA MET A 11 14.11 4.67 6.12
C MET A 11 15.50 4.03 6.07
N TYR A 12 15.75 2.99 6.86
CA TYR A 12 16.98 2.20 6.80
C TYR A 12 17.16 1.56 5.41
N HIS A 13 16.16 0.86 4.90
CA HIS A 13 16.21 0.25 3.56
C HIS A 13 16.32 1.29 2.44
N PHE A 14 15.69 2.46 2.59
CA PHE A 14 15.87 3.56 1.65
C PHE A 14 17.34 4.04 1.61
N ARG A 15 17.94 4.31 2.77
CA ARG A 15 19.35 4.72 2.86
C ARG A 15 20.30 3.66 2.32
N LYS A 16 20.05 2.38 2.66
CA LYS A 16 20.85 1.24 2.18
C LYS A 16 20.84 1.12 0.64
N ARG A 17 19.69 1.34 0.00
CA ARG A 17 19.55 1.31 -1.48
C ARG A 17 20.11 2.56 -2.16
N LYS A 18 20.20 3.68 -1.45
CA LYS A 18 20.61 4.98 -1.98
C LYS A 18 21.66 5.61 -1.06
N PRO A 19 22.86 5.02 -0.95
CA PRO A 19 23.84 5.42 0.06
C PRO A 19 24.39 6.84 -0.14
N LEU A 20 24.44 7.31 -1.39
CA LEU A 20 25.04 8.59 -1.77
C LEU A 20 24.05 9.75 -1.86
N VAL A 21 22.77 9.55 -1.54
CA VAL A 21 21.80 10.67 -1.59
C VAL A 21 21.98 11.59 -0.40
N ASP A 22 21.81 12.89 -0.66
CA ASP A 22 21.94 13.92 0.35
C ASP A 22 20.95 13.75 1.51
N GLY A 23 21.32 14.26 2.67
CA GLY A 23 20.52 14.14 3.89
C GLY A 23 19.15 14.81 3.81
N ASP A 24 19.04 15.89 3.03
CA ASP A 24 17.79 16.62 2.80
C ASP A 24 16.78 15.78 1.99
N VAL A 25 17.24 14.99 1.02
CA VAL A 25 16.40 14.05 0.25
C VAL A 25 15.81 12.99 1.17
N VAL A 26 16.62 12.45 2.07
CA VAL A 26 16.18 11.43 3.04
C VAL A 26 15.19 12.02 4.03
N SER A 27 15.47 13.22 4.53
CA SER A 27 14.58 13.94 5.46
C SER A 27 13.24 14.27 4.81
N ARG A 28 13.26 14.76 3.56
CA ARG A 28 12.04 15.02 2.79
C ARG A 28 11.22 13.76 2.58
N LYS A 29 11.86 12.62 2.28
CA LYS A 29 11.15 11.35 2.13
C LYS A 29 10.47 10.91 3.42
N ARG A 30 11.16 11.01 4.56
CA ARG A 30 10.58 10.72 5.86
C ARG A 30 9.34 11.58 6.12
N LEU A 31 9.45 12.90 5.94
CA LEU A 31 8.34 13.84 6.14
C LEU A 31 7.13 13.49 5.27
N LEU A 32 7.35 13.18 3.99
CA LEU A 32 6.25 12.81 3.08
C LEU A 32 5.54 11.51 3.52
N ILE A 33 6.28 10.54 4.07
CA ILE A 33 5.68 9.33 4.64
C ILE A 33 4.88 9.69 5.89
N GLU A 34 5.45 10.44 6.83
CA GLU A 34 4.78 10.87 8.06
C GLU A 34 3.51 11.68 7.77
N GLU A 35 3.55 12.63 6.83
CA GLU A 35 2.40 13.43 6.39
C GLU A 35 1.30 12.60 5.73
N SER A 36 1.63 11.41 5.22
CA SER A 36 0.67 10.49 4.58
C SER A 36 0.02 9.53 5.57
N LEU A 37 0.50 9.49 6.83
CA LEU A 37 0.02 8.57 7.87
C LEU A 37 -0.84 9.33 8.88
N ASN A 38 -2.00 8.78 9.20
CA ASN A 38 -2.89 9.37 10.20
C ASN A 38 -2.34 9.23 11.63
N ASP A 39 -1.74 8.08 11.96
CA ASP A 39 -1.23 7.76 13.29
C ASP A 39 0.02 6.87 13.19
N ILE A 40 1.03 7.17 14.02
CA ILE A 40 2.23 6.36 14.22
C ILE A 40 2.31 6.00 15.70
N ILE A 41 2.26 4.70 16.01
CA ILE A 41 2.42 4.23 17.39
C ILE A 41 3.90 4.09 17.75
N ASP A 42 4.23 4.51 18.96
CA ASP A 42 5.58 4.50 19.51
C ASP A 42 5.82 3.33 20.48
N SER A 43 4.75 2.66 20.91
CA SER A 43 4.81 1.62 21.94
C SER A 43 3.75 0.55 21.75
N PHE A 44 4.19 -0.70 21.87
CA PHE A 44 3.36 -1.91 21.88
C PHE A 44 4.12 -3.01 22.63
N LYS A 45 3.42 -4.05 23.07
CA LYS A 45 4.07 -5.17 23.76
C LYS A 45 4.75 -6.07 22.74
N GLY A 46 6.05 -6.32 22.90
CA GLY A 46 6.79 -7.22 22.03
C GLY A 46 6.62 -8.71 22.34
N ASP A 47 6.03 -9.06 23.49
CA ASP A 47 5.80 -10.45 23.93
C ASP A 47 4.49 -11.05 23.39
N VAL A 48 4.24 -10.84 22.09
CA VAL A 48 3.12 -11.48 21.40
C VAL A 48 3.57 -12.78 20.74
N ASP A 49 2.72 -13.78 20.84
CA ASP A 49 2.88 -15.02 20.09
C ASP A 49 2.59 -14.73 18.61
N PHE A 50 3.62 -14.86 17.77
CA PHE A 50 3.51 -14.71 16.33
C PHE A 50 3.49 -16.11 15.69
N PRO A 51 2.43 -16.48 14.94
CA PRO A 51 2.33 -17.79 14.30
C PRO A 51 3.24 -17.95 13.07
N GLY A 52 3.79 -16.86 12.53
CA GLY A 52 4.68 -16.89 11.38
C GLY A 52 6.09 -17.38 11.68
N THR A 53 6.84 -17.66 10.61
CA THR A 53 8.19 -18.25 10.70
C THR A 53 9.31 -17.21 10.68
N ASP A 54 9.05 -15.99 10.19
CA ASP A 54 10.03 -14.91 10.21
C ASP A 54 10.00 -14.17 11.56
N GLU A 55 11.09 -14.26 12.32
CA GLU A 55 11.18 -13.57 13.61
C GLU A 55 11.20 -12.04 13.48
N HIS A 56 11.61 -11.52 12.31
CA HIS A 56 11.61 -10.09 12.04
C HIS A 56 10.19 -9.54 11.88
N ASP A 57 9.23 -10.34 11.42
CA ASP A 57 7.83 -9.92 11.29
C ASP A 57 7.08 -9.79 12.64
N ARG A 58 7.67 -10.31 13.72
CA ARG A 58 7.04 -10.29 15.05
C ARG A 58 6.70 -8.87 15.50
N HIS A 59 7.55 -7.88 15.23
CA HIS A 59 7.26 -6.50 15.65
C HIS A 59 6.10 -5.89 14.85
N VAL A 60 5.95 -6.27 13.57
CA VAL A 60 4.82 -5.84 12.73
C VAL A 60 3.52 -6.46 13.25
N HIS A 61 3.54 -7.75 13.58
CA HIS A 61 2.42 -8.43 14.21
C HIS A 61 2.05 -7.79 15.56
N ALA A 62 3.05 -7.54 16.42
CA ALA A 62 2.86 -6.92 17.71
C ALA A 62 2.23 -5.53 17.63
N ALA A 63 2.66 -4.71 16.67
CA ALA A 63 2.07 -3.42 16.40
C ALA A 63 0.61 -3.56 15.95
N ALA A 64 0.32 -4.45 15.01
CA ALA A 64 -1.03 -4.69 14.50
C ALA A 64 -1.99 -5.17 15.59
N VAL A 65 -1.58 -6.12 16.44
CA VAL A 65 -2.35 -6.58 17.60
C VAL A 65 -2.53 -5.46 18.63
N GLY A 66 -1.46 -4.74 18.96
CA GLY A 66 -1.46 -3.67 19.96
C GLY A 66 -2.40 -2.51 19.62
N CYS A 67 -2.57 -2.21 18.32
CA CYS A 67 -3.52 -1.20 17.85
C CYS A 67 -4.89 -1.75 17.42
N GLN A 68 -5.13 -3.07 17.57
CA GLN A 68 -6.35 -3.73 17.12
C GLN A 68 -6.65 -3.43 15.63
N ALA A 69 -5.62 -3.50 14.80
CA ALA A 69 -5.77 -3.32 13.36
C ALA A 69 -6.79 -4.31 12.81
N LYS A 70 -7.62 -3.86 11.86
CA LYS A 70 -8.48 -4.78 11.08
C LYS A 70 -7.78 -5.30 9.84
N TYR A 71 -6.88 -4.48 9.30
CA TYR A 71 -6.12 -4.76 8.10
C TYR A 71 -4.64 -4.50 8.36
N LEU A 72 -3.79 -5.45 8.00
CA LEU A 72 -2.35 -5.27 7.89
C LEU A 72 -2.00 -5.14 6.41
N LEU A 73 -1.44 -3.99 6.01
CA LEU A 73 -0.93 -3.78 4.66
C LEU A 73 0.56 -4.10 4.64
N THR A 74 0.95 -5.14 3.91
CA THR A 74 2.34 -5.52 3.70
C THR A 74 2.51 -6.22 2.36
N ASP A 75 3.60 -5.92 1.66
CA ASP A 75 4.02 -6.68 0.47
C ASP A 75 5.06 -7.76 0.83
N ASP A 76 5.26 -8.02 2.14
CA ASP A 76 6.08 -9.12 2.63
C ASP A 76 5.34 -10.46 2.54
N ASN A 77 6.04 -11.50 2.13
CA ASN A 77 5.52 -12.85 2.04
C ASN A 77 5.52 -13.57 3.40
N GLY A 78 6.22 -13.06 4.42
CA GLY A 78 6.30 -13.72 5.74
C GLY A 78 4.96 -13.91 6.46
N PHE A 79 3.92 -13.17 6.05
CA PHE A 79 2.53 -13.34 6.50
C PHE A 79 1.66 -14.19 5.55
N GLY A 80 2.13 -14.48 4.33
CA GLY A 80 1.34 -15.14 3.29
C GLY A 80 1.11 -16.63 3.51
N ASP A 81 1.98 -17.28 4.29
CA ASP A 81 1.89 -18.71 4.63
C ASP A 81 1.14 -18.96 5.96
N ILE A 82 0.67 -17.91 6.62
CA ILE A 82 -0.09 -18.02 7.88
C ILE A 82 -1.57 -18.21 7.54
N GLU A 83 -2.22 -19.18 8.17
CA GLU A 83 -3.66 -19.38 8.01
C GLU A 83 -4.42 -18.12 8.47
N PRO A 84 -5.36 -17.57 7.66
CA PRO A 84 -6.04 -16.31 7.99
C PRO A 84 -6.72 -16.33 9.37
N ASP A 85 -7.27 -17.48 9.76
CA ASP A 85 -7.96 -17.68 11.05
C ASP A 85 -7.00 -17.62 12.26
N GLU A 86 -5.69 -17.71 12.05
CA GLU A 86 -4.68 -17.57 13.10
C GLU A 86 -4.31 -16.11 13.38
N LEU A 87 -4.75 -15.17 12.52
CA LEU A 87 -4.48 -13.75 12.67
C LEU A 87 -5.76 -13.00 13.07
N PRO A 88 -5.68 -12.02 14.02
CA PRO A 88 -6.83 -11.22 14.42
C PRO A 88 -7.19 -10.11 13.41
N TYR A 89 -6.50 -10.08 12.25
CA TYR A 89 -6.61 -9.06 11.20
C TYR A 89 -6.42 -9.71 9.82
N GLU A 90 -6.94 -9.06 8.79
CA GLU A 90 -6.77 -9.48 7.41
C GLU A 90 -5.48 -8.88 6.82
N VAL A 91 -4.73 -9.69 6.07
CA VAL A 91 -3.47 -9.26 5.45
C VAL A 91 -3.72 -8.92 3.98
N HIS A 92 -3.30 -7.72 3.55
CA HIS A 92 -3.37 -7.30 2.16
C HIS A 92 -2.01 -6.81 1.64
N THR A 93 -1.73 -7.09 0.38
CA THR A 93 -0.71 -6.38 -0.38
C THR A 93 -1.22 -4.99 -0.75
N ALA A 94 -0.33 -4.09 -1.18
CA ALA A 94 -0.76 -2.81 -1.73
C ALA A 94 -1.70 -3.01 -2.94
N ASP A 95 -1.40 -4.01 -3.78
CA ASP A 95 -2.20 -4.35 -4.97
C ASP A 95 -3.64 -4.77 -4.60
N SER A 96 -3.78 -5.70 -3.65
CA SER A 96 -5.10 -6.20 -3.26
C SER A 96 -5.91 -5.16 -2.48
N PHE A 97 -5.25 -4.38 -1.62
CA PHE A 97 -5.91 -3.33 -0.86
C PHE A 97 -6.42 -2.19 -1.75
N PHE A 98 -5.63 -1.72 -2.72
CA PHE A 98 -6.09 -0.68 -3.65
C PHE A 98 -7.19 -1.18 -4.57
N SER A 99 -7.15 -2.46 -4.97
CA SER A 99 -8.23 -3.09 -5.73
C SER A 99 -9.54 -3.15 -4.92
N LEU A 100 -9.46 -3.49 -3.62
CA LEU A 100 -10.60 -3.46 -2.71
C LEU A 100 -11.20 -2.04 -2.57
N ILE A 101 -10.35 -1.01 -2.48
CA ILE A 101 -10.82 0.39 -2.47
C ILE A 101 -11.51 0.72 -3.80
N ALA A 102 -10.95 0.30 -4.93
CA ALA A 102 -11.54 0.58 -6.25
C ALA A 102 -12.92 -0.07 -6.41
N GLU A 103 -13.13 -1.24 -5.84
CA GLU A 103 -14.42 -1.91 -5.82
C GLU A 103 -15.45 -1.17 -4.96
N ASN A 104 -15.05 -0.69 -3.79
CA ASN A 104 -15.97 -0.08 -2.83
C ASN A 104 -16.18 1.44 -3.05
N ALA A 105 -15.21 2.11 -3.67
CA ALA A 105 -15.20 3.55 -3.85
C ALA A 105 -14.55 3.99 -5.18
N PRO A 106 -15.08 3.56 -6.34
CA PRO A 106 -14.49 3.83 -7.66
C PRO A 106 -14.35 5.32 -7.99
N SER A 107 -15.24 6.17 -7.47
CA SER A 107 -15.15 7.63 -7.66
C SER A 107 -13.95 8.27 -6.95
N LEU A 108 -13.45 7.67 -5.85
CA LEU A 108 -12.21 8.12 -5.21
C LEU A 108 -11.01 7.82 -6.10
N ILE A 109 -11.03 6.68 -6.80
CA ILE A 109 -9.98 6.31 -7.76
C ILE A 109 -9.95 7.32 -8.91
N ASP A 110 -11.10 7.66 -9.49
CA ASP A 110 -11.21 8.68 -10.55
C ASP A 110 -10.61 10.02 -10.11
N ALA A 111 -10.93 10.47 -8.89
CA ALA A 111 -10.41 11.71 -8.34
C ALA A 111 -8.89 11.68 -8.15
N VAL A 112 -8.32 10.55 -7.70
CA VAL A 112 -6.88 10.37 -7.54
C VAL A 112 -6.18 10.32 -8.91
N ILE A 113 -6.74 9.59 -9.88
CA ILE A 113 -6.21 9.52 -11.25
C ILE A 113 -6.08 10.92 -11.85
N VAL A 114 -7.13 11.75 -11.76
CA VAL A 114 -7.10 13.12 -12.29
C VAL A 114 -5.98 13.94 -11.64
N ARG A 115 -5.80 13.84 -10.33
CA ARG A 115 -4.72 14.53 -9.60
C ARG A 115 -3.33 14.05 -10.04
N GLN A 116 -3.15 12.74 -10.18
CA GLN A 116 -1.87 12.14 -10.58
C GLN A 116 -1.52 12.48 -12.03
N VAL A 117 -2.48 12.39 -12.95
CA VAL A 117 -2.28 12.79 -14.36
C VAL A 117 -1.85 14.25 -14.42
N LYS A 118 -2.57 15.16 -13.75
CA LYS A 118 -2.19 16.59 -13.68
C LYS A 118 -0.76 16.76 -13.17
N TYR A 119 -0.41 16.13 -12.05
CA TYR A 119 0.91 16.21 -11.44
C TYR A 119 2.03 15.74 -12.39
N PHE A 120 1.83 14.61 -13.08
CA PHE A 120 2.84 14.08 -14.00
C PHE A 120 2.96 14.88 -15.30
N THR A 121 1.84 15.40 -15.82
CA THR A 121 1.83 16.30 -16.99
C THR A 121 2.60 17.60 -16.70
N GLU A 122 2.36 18.23 -15.55
CA GLU A 122 3.04 19.47 -15.15
C GLU A 122 4.57 19.30 -15.01
N ARG A 123 5.03 18.08 -14.70
CA ARG A 123 6.45 17.77 -14.52
C ARG A 123 7.14 17.17 -15.74
N GLY A 124 6.42 16.99 -16.85
CA GLY A 124 6.96 16.35 -18.06
C GLY A 124 7.47 14.93 -17.82
N SER A 125 6.87 14.21 -16.87
CA SER A 125 7.30 12.85 -16.53
C SER A 125 7.10 11.91 -17.71
N ARG A 126 8.06 11.00 -17.90
CA ARG A 126 7.98 9.93 -18.91
C ARG A 126 7.19 8.71 -18.45
N LEU A 127 7.10 8.47 -17.14
CA LEU A 127 6.38 7.32 -16.58
C LEU A 127 4.89 7.63 -16.52
N THR A 128 4.10 6.78 -17.15
CA THR A 128 2.65 6.76 -16.98
C THR A 128 2.28 6.21 -15.60
N LEU A 129 1.09 6.57 -15.11
CA LEU A 129 0.59 6.09 -13.82
C LEU A 129 0.54 4.55 -13.77
N VAL A 130 0.17 3.91 -14.88
CA VAL A 130 0.10 2.45 -15.01
C VAL A 130 1.48 1.81 -14.88
N GLU A 131 2.49 2.30 -15.62
CA GLU A 131 3.86 1.79 -15.53
C GLU A 131 4.45 1.92 -14.12
N GLY A 132 4.16 3.04 -13.45
CA GLY A 132 4.59 3.27 -12.07
C GLY A 132 3.99 2.25 -11.10
N LEU A 133 2.69 1.97 -11.21
CA LEU A 133 2.00 0.98 -10.38
C LEU A 133 2.49 -0.44 -10.66
N THR A 134 2.67 -0.82 -11.93
CA THR A 134 3.22 -2.14 -12.30
C THR A 134 4.64 -2.32 -11.74
N ALA A 135 5.50 -1.31 -11.86
CA ALA A 135 6.85 -1.35 -11.32
C ALA A 135 6.89 -1.41 -9.78
N ALA A 136 5.81 -0.97 -9.12
CA ALA A 136 5.63 -1.07 -7.67
C ALA A 136 5.01 -2.41 -7.22
N GLY A 137 4.76 -3.35 -8.13
CA GLY A 137 4.13 -4.64 -7.80
C GLY A 137 2.60 -4.61 -7.73
N CYS A 138 1.96 -3.49 -8.09
CA CYS A 138 0.51 -3.33 -8.09
C CYS A 138 -0.08 -3.61 -9.48
N SER A 139 0.09 -4.83 -10.01
CA SER A 139 -0.26 -5.14 -11.41
C SER A 139 -1.77 -5.23 -11.65
N THR A 140 -2.52 -5.79 -10.69
CA THR A 140 -3.99 -5.90 -10.78
C THR A 140 -4.61 -4.51 -10.72
N PHE A 141 -4.19 -3.71 -9.74
CA PHE A 141 -4.65 -2.34 -9.58
C PHE A 141 -4.19 -1.45 -10.73
N ALA A 142 -2.99 -1.66 -11.32
CA ALA A 142 -2.56 -0.96 -12.52
C ALA A 142 -3.53 -1.20 -13.70
N THR A 143 -4.01 -2.44 -13.85
CA THR A 143 -5.00 -2.79 -14.87
C THR A 143 -6.34 -2.12 -14.60
N CYS A 144 -6.76 -2.07 -13.33
CA CYS A 144 -7.94 -1.32 -12.90
C CYS A 144 -7.81 0.16 -13.27
N VAL A 145 -6.71 0.81 -12.90
CA VAL A 145 -6.44 2.22 -13.22
C VAL A 145 -6.44 2.48 -14.72
N GLN A 146 -5.86 1.60 -15.53
CA GLN A 146 -5.89 1.73 -16.98
C GLN A 146 -7.34 1.79 -17.50
N GLN A 147 -8.19 0.87 -17.07
CA GLN A 147 -9.60 0.85 -17.49
C GLN A 147 -10.37 2.07 -16.99
N HIS A 148 -10.09 2.57 -15.78
CA HIS A 148 -10.66 3.82 -15.28
C HIS A 148 -10.31 4.98 -16.21
N VAL A 149 -9.03 5.15 -16.57
CA VAL A 149 -8.57 6.20 -17.49
C VAL A 149 -9.27 6.11 -18.85
N GLU A 150 -9.37 4.91 -19.42
CA GLU A 150 -10.03 4.67 -20.71
C GLU A 150 -11.52 5.07 -20.67
N ARG A 151 -12.25 4.62 -19.65
CA ARG A 151 -13.69 4.94 -19.51
C ARG A 151 -13.94 6.41 -19.22
N MET A 152 -13.11 7.04 -18.37
CA MET A 152 -13.21 8.48 -18.10
C MET A 152 -12.99 9.30 -19.37
N ALA A 153 -12.06 8.90 -20.24
CA ALA A 153 -11.83 9.56 -21.53
C ALA A 153 -13.03 9.43 -22.49
N LEU A 154 -13.79 8.33 -22.39
CA LEU A 154 -15.01 8.08 -23.16
C LEU A 154 -16.28 8.67 -22.50
N GLY A 155 -16.19 9.21 -21.28
CA GLY A 155 -17.35 9.68 -20.52
C GLY A 155 -18.25 8.56 -19.98
N GLU A 156 -17.71 7.36 -19.82
CA GLU A 156 -18.42 6.17 -19.35
C GLU A 156 -18.32 5.99 -17.83
N SER A 157 -19.21 5.18 -17.25
CA SER A 157 -19.18 4.82 -15.83
C SER A 157 -18.00 3.90 -15.50
N THR A 158 -17.35 4.13 -14.36
CA THR A 158 -16.20 3.37 -13.84
C THR A 158 -16.58 2.38 -12.73
N HIS A 159 -17.86 2.35 -12.32
CA HIS A 159 -18.29 1.73 -11.06
C HIS A 159 -18.06 0.21 -10.94
N ASP A 160 -17.97 -0.52 -12.06
CA ASP A 160 -17.89 -1.98 -12.07
C ASP A 160 -16.54 -2.52 -12.58
N ILE A 161 -15.55 -1.65 -12.73
CA ILE A 161 -14.23 -2.03 -13.27
C ILE A 161 -13.52 -3.01 -12.32
N ALA A 162 -13.41 -2.65 -11.03
CA ALA A 162 -12.70 -3.46 -10.05
C ALA A 162 -13.36 -4.83 -9.82
N THR A 163 -14.68 -4.88 -9.65
CA THR A 163 -15.43 -6.14 -9.47
C THR A 163 -15.27 -7.13 -10.63
N ARG A 164 -14.99 -6.66 -11.85
CA ARG A 164 -14.70 -7.54 -13.00
C ARG A 164 -13.26 -8.08 -13.03
N LEU A 165 -12.36 -7.43 -12.31
CA LEU A 165 -10.93 -7.76 -12.26
C LEU A 165 -10.57 -8.58 -11.03
N THR A 166 -11.29 -8.42 -9.92
CA THR A 166 -11.13 -9.26 -8.74
C THR A 166 -11.85 -10.60 -8.99
N PRO A 167 -11.17 -11.76 -8.95
CA PRO A 167 -11.89 -13.02 -8.89
C PRO A 167 -12.78 -13.02 -7.65
N ALA A 168 -14.00 -13.53 -7.76
CA ALA A 168 -14.92 -13.61 -6.63
C ALA A 168 -14.18 -14.22 -5.44
N ALA A 169 -14.04 -13.47 -4.36
CA ALA A 169 -13.47 -13.98 -3.12
C ALA A 169 -14.32 -15.19 -2.70
N SER A 170 -13.74 -16.38 -2.77
CA SER A 170 -14.33 -17.56 -2.15
C SER A 170 -14.28 -17.30 -0.64
N HIS A 171 -15.44 -16.90 -0.09
CA HIS A 171 -15.70 -16.88 1.34
C HIS A 171 -15.58 -18.27 1.95
#